data_AF-A0A6N7M6I3-F1
#
_entry.id   AF-A0A6N7M6I3-F1
#
_cell.length_a   1.000
_cell.length_b   1.000
_cell.length_c   1.000
_cell.angle_alpha   90.00
_cell.angle_beta   90.00
_cell.angle_gamma   90.00
#
_symmetry.space_group_name_H-M   'P 1'
#
loop_
_entity.id
_entity.type
_entity.pdbx_description
1 polymer ?
#
loop_
_entity_poly.entity_id
_entity_poly.type
_entity_poly.pdbx_seq_one_letter_code
_entity_poly.pdbx_strand_id
1 'polypeptide(L)'
;MFYKAFFVTGLANKTVLDSGLISTVEEPITIQAVIIDVSSYQDNVIEGWIETNRILSIYDKVLSTSYFVALEGAFHSTNKIIRIPIDEVVKPGMIFKIGINSGAIAANICGAYEYLKTS
;
A
#
# COMPACT_ATOMS: atom_id res chain seq x y z
N MET A 1 4.41 18.15 5.65
CA MET A 1 4.01 16.87 5.02
C MET A 1 5.24 16.02 4.86
N PHE A 2 5.20 14.77 5.30
CA PHE A 2 6.32 13.83 5.23
C PHE A 2 5.98 12.63 4.35
N TYR A 3 7.01 12.03 3.77
CA TYR A 3 6.90 10.84 2.94
C TYR A 3 7.88 9.78 3.41
N LYS A 4 7.41 8.53 3.53
CA LYS A 4 8.26 7.37 3.80
C LYS A 4 8.00 6.31 2.73
N ALA A 5 9.01 6.03 1.91
CA ALA A 5 8.92 5.01 0.87
C ALA A 5 8.82 3.60 1.47
N PHE A 6 8.14 2.70 0.76
CA PHE A 6 8.07 1.28 1.06
C PHE A 6 8.17 0.45 -0.22
N PHE A 7 8.55 -0.81 -0.06
CA PHE A 7 8.53 -1.83 -1.09
C PHE A 7 8.14 -3.17 -0.46
N VAL A 8 7.24 -3.91 -1.10
CA VAL A 8 6.80 -5.22 -0.64
C VAL A 8 6.92 -6.21 -1.80
N THR A 9 7.70 -7.27 -1.58
CA THR A 9 7.74 -8.42 -2.46
C THR A 9 6.59 -9.36 -2.10
N GLY A 10 5.58 -9.49 -2.96
CA GLY A 10 4.50 -10.43 -2.72
C GLY A 10 4.98 -11.88 -2.85
N LEU A 11 4.27 -12.79 -2.19
CA LEU A 11 4.53 -14.23 -2.26
C LEU A 11 3.21 -14.95 -2.54
N ALA A 12 3.24 -15.96 -3.41
CA ALA A 12 2.04 -16.71 -3.77
C ALA A 12 1.37 -17.34 -2.54
N ASN A 13 0.05 -17.22 -2.48
CA ASN A 13 -0.83 -17.72 -1.42
C ASN A 13 -0.49 -17.16 -0.02
N LYS A 14 0.04 -15.94 0.06
CA LYS A 14 0.45 -15.32 1.32
C LYS A 14 0.16 -13.82 1.35
N THR A 15 -0.12 -13.33 2.55
CA THR A 15 -0.06 -11.90 2.89
C THR A 15 1.36 -11.55 3.29
N VAL A 16 1.94 -10.56 2.63
CA VAL A 16 3.23 -9.96 3.00
C VAL A 16 2.98 -8.50 3.32
N LEU A 17 3.37 -8.08 4.53
CA LEU A 17 3.32 -6.70 4.99
C LEU A 17 4.73 -6.08 4.96
N ASP A 18 4.80 -4.77 4.80
CA ASP A 18 6.04 -4.03 4.92
C ASP A 18 6.50 -3.87 6.38
N SER A 19 7.57 -3.10 6.58
CA SER A 19 8.08 -2.78 7.91
C SER A 19 7.19 -1.79 8.67
N GLY A 20 6.37 -0.99 7.98
CA GLY A 20 5.38 -0.08 8.54
C GLY A 20 5.91 1.30 8.94
N LEU A 21 4.99 2.16 9.39
CA LEU A 21 5.25 3.48 9.94
C LEU A 21 4.76 3.52 11.40
N ILE A 22 5.71 3.71 12.32
CA ILE A 22 5.46 3.69 13.77
C ILE A 22 5.16 5.11 14.24
N SER A 23 4.07 5.27 14.98
CA SER A 23 3.81 6.50 15.72
C SER A 23 4.42 6.38 17.12
N THR A 24 5.16 7.39 17.57
CA THR A 24 5.69 7.43 18.94
C THR A 24 4.94 8.47 19.77
N VAL A 25 5.22 8.55 21.07
CA VAL A 25 4.63 9.58 21.95
C VAL A 25 5.21 10.96 21.62
N GLU A 26 6.50 11.01 21.27
CA GLU A 26 7.23 12.23 20.92
C GLU A 26 6.94 12.69 19.49
N GLU A 27 6.63 11.74 18.60
CA GLU A 27 6.26 11.99 17.21
C GLU A 27 4.94 11.29 16.87
N PRO A 28 3.79 11.83 17.32
CA PRO A 28 2.49 11.36 16.88
C PRO A 28 2.31 11.54 15.37
N ILE A 29 1.78 10.50 14.71
CA ILE A 29 1.61 10.43 13.27
C ILE A 29 0.14 10.36 12.88
N THR A 30 -0.23 11.11 11.86
CA THR A 30 -1.52 10.95 11.15
C THR A 30 -1.25 10.56 9.70
N ILE A 31 -1.73 9.40 9.27
CA ILE A 31 -1.66 8.97 7.87
C ILE A 31 -2.68 9.78 7.09
N GLN A 32 -2.24 10.48 6.05
CA GLN A 32 -3.11 11.21 5.15
C GLN A 32 -3.51 10.33 3.98
N ALA A 33 -2.52 9.68 3.36
CA ALA A 33 -2.74 8.79 2.23
C ALA A 33 -1.65 7.74 2.11
N VAL A 34 -1.95 6.70 1.33
CA VAL A 34 -0.95 5.80 0.79
C VAL A 34 -0.87 6.01 -0.70
N ILE A 35 0.34 6.29 -1.15
CA ILE A 35 0.68 6.38 -2.56
C ILE A 35 1.18 5.01 -2.97
N ILE A 36 0.58 4.39 -3.99
CA ILE A 36 0.90 3.02 -4.39
C ILE A 36 0.97 2.82 -5.89
N ASP A 37 1.86 1.92 -6.29
CA ASP A 37 1.98 1.33 -7.61
C ASP A 37 2.16 -0.19 -7.48
N VAL A 38 1.70 -0.93 -8.49
CA VAL A 38 1.68 -2.40 -8.50
C VAL A 38 2.43 -2.91 -9.72
N SER A 39 3.35 -3.86 -9.53
CA SER A 39 4.17 -4.39 -10.63
C SER A 39 3.37 -5.16 -11.68
N SER A 40 2.25 -5.75 -11.29
CA SER A 40 1.36 -6.55 -12.13
C SER A 40 -0.01 -6.68 -11.46
N TYR A 41 -1.08 -6.57 -12.25
CA TYR A 41 -2.45 -6.71 -11.76
C TYR A 41 -2.90 -8.17 -11.89
N GLN A 42 -3.03 -8.87 -10.78
CA GLN A 42 -3.25 -10.33 -10.71
C GLN A 42 -4.41 -10.70 -9.78
N ASP A 43 -5.38 -9.80 -9.61
CA ASP A 43 -6.50 -9.93 -8.68
C ASP A 43 -6.05 -10.10 -7.21
N ASN A 44 -4.87 -9.58 -6.87
CA ASN A 44 -4.36 -9.58 -5.51
C ASN A 44 -5.02 -8.48 -4.67
N VAL A 45 -5.05 -8.66 -3.35
CA VAL A 45 -5.65 -7.68 -2.42
C VAL A 45 -4.54 -6.87 -1.75
N ILE A 46 -4.58 -5.56 -1.91
CA ILE A 46 -3.74 -4.62 -1.17
C ILE A 46 -4.43 -4.30 0.14
N GLU A 47 -3.70 -4.47 1.24
CA GLU A 47 -4.24 -4.34 2.58
C GLU A 47 -3.45 -3.31 3.39
N GLY A 48 -4.17 -2.45 4.11
CA GLY A 48 -3.60 -1.54 5.09
C GLY A 48 -4.10 -1.89 6.49
N TRP A 49 -3.18 -1.96 7.45
CA TRP A 49 -3.43 -2.45 8.79
C TRP A 49 -2.91 -1.46 9.83
N ILE A 50 -3.69 -1.23 10.89
CA ILE A 50 -3.21 -0.67 12.15
C ILE A 50 -3.27 -1.80 13.18
N GLU A 51 -2.10 -2.27 13.63
CA GLU A 51 -1.99 -3.48 14.46
C GLU A 51 -2.71 -4.68 13.84
N THR A 52 -3.83 -5.11 14.43
CA THR A 52 -4.66 -6.24 13.98
C THR A 52 -5.94 -5.79 13.26
N ASN A 53 -6.15 -4.48 13.09
CA ASN A 53 -7.33 -3.94 12.42
C ASN A 53 -7.02 -3.60 10.96
N ARG A 54 -7.73 -4.23 10.02
CA ARG A 54 -7.61 -3.92 8.60
C ARG A 54 -8.48 -2.72 8.27
N ILE A 55 -7.85 -1.62 7.87
CA ILE A 55 -8.51 -0.36 7.56
C ILE A 55 -8.59 -0.07 6.05
N LEU A 56 -7.77 -0.75 5.25
CA LEU A 56 -7.80 -0.69 3.79
C LEU A 56 -7.83 -2.11 3.22
N SER A 57 -8.69 -2.32 2.23
CA SER A 57 -8.75 -3.54 1.42
C SER A 57 -9.19 -3.17 0.01
N ILE A 58 -8.27 -3.22 -0.95
CA ILE A 58 -8.54 -2.89 -2.34
C ILE A 58 -7.93 -3.92 -3.26
N TYR A 59 -8.67 -4.37 -4.27
CA TYR A 59 -8.13 -5.25 -5.29
C TYR A 59 -7.19 -4.46 -6.21
N ASP A 60 -6.03 -5.03 -6.52
CA ASP A 60 -5.03 -4.42 -7.38
C ASP A 60 -5.59 -4.02 -8.76
N LYS A 61 -6.50 -4.80 -9.35
CA LYS A 61 -7.14 -4.46 -10.63
C LYS A 61 -7.88 -3.12 -10.64
N VAL A 62 -8.37 -2.66 -9.48
CA VAL A 62 -9.03 -1.35 -9.34
C VAL A 62 -8.02 -0.22 -9.57
N LEU A 63 -6.74 -0.50 -9.30
CA LEU A 63 -5.63 0.39 -9.54
C LEU A 63 -5.13 0.36 -11.00
N SER A 64 -5.67 -0.53 -11.84
CA SER A 64 -5.36 -0.55 -13.27
C SER A 64 -6.09 0.60 -13.97
N THR A 65 -5.36 1.69 -14.24
CA THR A 65 -5.91 2.91 -14.84
C THR A 65 -5.76 2.99 -16.35
N SER A 66 -5.15 1.97 -16.98
CA SER A 66 -4.93 1.88 -18.42
C SER A 66 -5.62 0.65 -18.98
N TYR A 67 -6.57 0.86 -19.89
CA TYR A 67 -7.17 -0.18 -20.70
C TYR A 67 -6.31 -0.38 -21.95
N PHE A 68 -5.35 -1.30 -21.90
CA PHE A 68 -4.70 -1.82 -23.11
C PHE A 68 -5.00 -3.30 -23.24
N VAL A 69 -5.72 -3.65 -24.31
CA VAL A 69 -6.02 -5.03 -24.69
C VAL A 69 -4.75 -5.66 -25.24
N ALA A 70 -4.20 -6.61 -24.48
CA ALA A 70 -3.40 -7.75 -24.92
C ALA A 70 -2.29 -7.51 -25.97
N LEU A 71 -1.06 -7.35 -25.46
CA LEU A 71 0.10 -8.09 -25.95
C LEU A 71 0.67 -8.83 -24.73
N GLU A 72 1.03 -10.10 -24.88
CA GLU A 72 1.63 -10.91 -23.81
C GLU A 72 2.73 -10.11 -23.08
N GLY A 73 2.50 -9.79 -21.80
CA GLY A 73 3.52 -9.18 -20.94
C GLY A 73 3.47 -7.67 -20.70
N ALA A 74 2.46 -6.92 -21.18
CA ALA A 74 2.41 -5.47 -20.95
C ALA A 74 1.21 -5.01 -20.09
N PHE A 75 1.26 -5.26 -18.77
CA PHE A 75 0.50 -4.48 -17.79
C PHE A 75 1.43 -3.47 -17.11
N HIS A 76 1.94 -2.52 -17.88
CA HIS A 76 2.58 -1.34 -17.29
C HIS A 76 1.51 -0.26 -17.12
N SER A 77 1.14 0.04 -15.88
CA SER A 77 0.41 1.27 -15.55
C SER A 77 1.17 2.44 -16.17
N THR A 78 0.58 3.13 -17.14
CA THR A 78 1.23 4.25 -17.82
C THR A 78 1.23 5.52 -16.96
N ASN A 79 1.90 5.48 -15.81
CA ASN A 79 2.26 6.66 -15.00
C ASN A 79 1.20 7.23 -14.07
N LYS A 80 0.19 6.47 -13.61
CA LYS A 80 -0.69 6.97 -12.53
C LYS A 80 -0.32 6.31 -11.22
N ILE A 81 0.60 6.95 -10.52
CA ILE A 81 0.76 6.83 -9.08
C ILE A 81 -0.63 7.07 -8.44
N ILE A 82 -1.17 6.09 -7.70
CA ILE A 82 -2.50 6.22 -7.09
C ILE A 82 -2.35 6.63 -5.64
N ARG A 83 -3.02 7.74 -5.30
CA ARG A 83 -3.12 8.24 -3.93
C ARG A 83 -4.43 7.77 -3.33
N ILE A 84 -4.36 6.89 -2.34
CA ILE A 84 -5.50 6.38 -1.59
C ILE A 84 -5.60 7.17 -0.28
N PRO A 85 -6.63 8.02 -0.09
CA PRO A 85 -6.82 8.74 1.17
C PRO A 85 -7.17 7.76 2.29
N ILE A 86 -6.59 7.99 3.47
CA ILE A 86 -6.84 7.19 4.68
C ILE A 86 -7.31 8.10 5.82
N ASP A 87 -6.62 9.24 6.02
CA ASP A 87 -6.96 10.26 7.02
C ASP A 87 -7.17 9.69 8.46
N GLU A 88 -6.30 8.75 8.86
CA GLU A 88 -6.36 8.07 10.17
C GLU A 88 -5.21 8.50 11.11
N VAL A 89 -5.56 8.71 12.38
CA VAL A 89 -4.58 8.99 13.44
C VAL A 89 -4.02 7.67 13.96
N VAL A 90 -2.71 7.48 13.85
CA VAL A 90 -2.03 6.32 14.43
C VAL A 90 -1.72 6.65 15.88
N LYS A 91 -2.28 5.88 16.82
CA LYS A 91 -2.04 6.12 18.24
C LYS A 91 -0.56 5.90 18.57
N PRO A 92 0.02 6.65 19.53
CA PRO A 92 1.37 6.40 20.00
C PRO A 92 1.60 4.93 20.40
N GLY A 93 2.69 4.35 19.93
CA GLY A 93 3.04 2.94 20.13
C GLY A 93 2.48 1.98 19.08
N MET A 94 1.60 2.45 18.18
CA MET A 94 1.05 1.63 17.10
C MET A 94 1.81 1.79 15.79
N ILE A 95 1.70 0.77 14.94
CA ILE A 95 2.26 0.76 13.60
C ILE A 95 1.18 0.65 12.53
N PHE A 96 1.25 1.53 11.53
CA PHE A 96 0.52 1.36 10.28
C PHE A 96 1.38 0.57 9.30
N LYS A 97 0.84 -0.51 8.74
CA LYS A 97 1.51 -1.34 7.74
C LYS A 97 0.68 -1.41 6.47
N ILE A 98 1.36 -1.50 5.34
CA ILE A 98 0.73 -1.84 4.07
C ILE A 98 1.35 -3.11 3.51
N GLY A 99 0.54 -3.87 2.78
CA GLY A 99 1.00 -5.08 2.16
C GLY A 99 0.11 -5.56 1.04
N ILE A 100 0.48 -6.71 0.51
CA ILE A 100 -0.27 -7.39 -0.52
C ILE A 100 -0.54 -8.83 -0.07
N ASN A 101 -1.80 -9.21 -0.18
CA ASN A 101 -2.30 -10.56 -0.04
C ASN A 101 -2.45 -11.15 -1.45
N SER A 102 -1.50 -12.01 -1.81
CA SER A 102 -1.44 -12.57 -3.16
C SER A 102 -2.15 -13.92 -3.24
N GLY A 103 -2.91 -14.11 -4.32
CA GLY A 103 -3.47 -15.41 -4.71
C GLY A 103 -2.39 -16.31 -5.31
N ALA A 104 -2.71 -17.00 -6.41
CA ALA A 104 -1.77 -17.94 -7.04
C ALA A 104 -0.56 -17.24 -7.68
N ILE A 105 -0.72 -16.02 -8.19
CA ILE A 105 0.32 -15.26 -8.88
C ILE A 105 0.73 -14.07 -8.00
N ALA A 106 2.00 -14.06 -7.59
CA ALA A 106 2.55 -12.97 -6.78
C ALA A 106 2.71 -11.68 -7.61
N ALA A 107 2.49 -10.54 -6.95
CA ALA A 107 2.82 -9.23 -7.47
C ALA A 107 3.56 -8.43 -6.38
N ASN A 108 4.31 -7.42 -6.79
CA ASN A 108 5.01 -6.51 -5.88
C ASN A 108 4.26 -5.18 -5.82
N ILE A 109 4.36 -4.52 -4.66
CA ILE A 109 3.87 -3.15 -4.51
C ILE A 109 5.00 -2.24 -4.06
N CYS A 110 5.01 -1.02 -4.58
CA CYS A 110 5.92 0.04 -4.16
C CYS A 110 5.15 1.34 -3.98
N GLY A 111 5.69 2.23 -3.17
CA GLY A 111 4.96 3.44 -2.85
C GLY A 111 5.54 4.24 -1.70
N ALA A 112 4.72 5.13 -1.15
CA ALA A 112 5.07 5.90 0.03
C ALA A 112 3.86 6.17 0.92
N TYR A 113 4.10 6.21 2.22
CA TYR A 113 3.18 6.79 3.19
C TYR A 113 3.24 8.31 3.08
N GLU A 114 2.11 8.96 2.91
CA GLU A 114 1.94 10.42 3.06
C GLU A 114 1.37 10.69 4.45
N TYR A 115 2.08 11.45 5.28
CA TYR A 115 1.70 11.62 6.68
C TYR A 115 2.12 12.97 7.27
N LEU A 116 1.43 13.34 8.34
CA LEU A 116 1.76 14.48 9.20
C LEU A 116 2.43 13.97 10.47
N LYS A 117 3.45 14.70 10.92
CA LYS A 117 4.02 14.58 12.26
C LYS A 117 3.71 15.85 13.02
N THR A 118 3.26 15.72 14.25
CA THR A 118 3.11 16.85 15.16
C THR A 118 4.22 16.73 16.21
N SER A 119 5.13 17.70 16.26
CA SER A 119 6.16 17.82 17.29
C SER A 119 5.67 18.63 18.48
#